data_AF-A0A9P1GNA6-F1
#
_entry.id   AF-A0A9P1GNA6-F1
#
_cell.length_a   1.000
_cell.length_b   1.000
_cell.length_c   1.000
_cell.angle_alpha   90.00
_cell.angle_beta   90.00
_cell.angle_gamma   90.00
#
_symmetry.space_group_name_H-M   'P 1'
#
loop_
_entity.id
_entity.type
_entity.pdbx_description
1 polymer ?
#
loop_
_entity_poly.entity_id
_entity_poly.type
_entity_poly.pdbx_seq_one_letter_code
_entity_poly.pdbx_strand_id
1 'polypeptide(L)'
;MILQPCGGLFLWSQRRSVTPNAGMATFMAPASFFTVVHLSIGKPGGDLVGLAIFADSTISFWMTLVLLWLRRSLWATSFHPSFVSFTFPLASTATAALLAQVHLPSVSSPMLEIYGKVLLYVSTMVILAVQLRFVYFLVELRQKQK
;
A
#
# COMPACT_ATOMS: atom_id res chain seq x y z
N MET A 1 50.21 12.18 -5.07
CA MET A 1 49.40 12.97 -4.12
C MET A 1 47.94 12.61 -4.39
N ILE A 2 47.37 11.79 -3.50
CA ILE A 2 46.03 11.19 -3.64
C ILE A 2 45.04 12.15 -2.99
N LEU A 3 44.08 12.66 -3.75
CA LEU A 3 42.90 13.34 -3.21
C LEU A 3 41.73 12.36 -3.27
N GLN A 4 41.40 11.79 -2.10
CA GLN A 4 40.16 11.04 -1.88
C GLN A 4 38.97 12.01 -1.97
N PRO A 5 37.95 11.75 -2.81
CA PRO A 5 36.67 12.39 -2.64
C PRO A 5 35.93 11.75 -1.46
N CYS A 6 35.61 12.61 -0.49
CA CYS A 6 34.88 12.33 0.74
C CYS A 6 33.57 11.56 0.50
N GLY A 7 33.46 10.37 1.10
CA GLY A 7 32.37 9.86 1.96
C GLY A 7 30.86 10.02 1.62
N GLY A 8 30.45 10.74 0.57
CA GLY A 8 29.02 11.00 0.28
C GLY A 8 28.42 10.13 -0.82
N LEU A 9 29.25 9.58 -1.70
CA LEU A 9 28.80 8.82 -2.89
C LEU A 9 28.43 7.36 -2.60
N PHE A 10 28.90 6.79 -1.48
CA PHE A 10 28.65 5.38 -1.17
C PHE A 10 27.22 5.13 -0.64
N LEU A 11 26.61 6.12 0.02
CA LEU A 11 25.22 6.03 0.51
C LEU A 11 24.18 6.18 -0.61
N TRP A 12 24.55 6.81 -1.74
CA TRP A 12 23.64 6.98 -2.88
C TRP A 12 23.62 5.74 -3.79
N SER A 13 24.74 5.03 -3.88
CA SER A 13 24.86 3.77 -4.62
C SER A 13 24.10 2.62 -3.95
N GLN A 14 24.15 2.52 -2.62
CA GLN A 14 23.40 1.52 -1.83
C GLN A 14 21.88 1.75 -1.80
N ARG A 15 21.37 2.97 -2.06
CA ARG A 15 19.92 3.20 -2.21
C ARG A 15 19.30 2.62 -3.47
N ARG A 16 20.10 2.09 -4.40
CA ARG A 16 19.58 1.31 -5.53
C ARG A 16 19.32 -0.15 -5.16
N SER A 17 19.86 -0.68 -4.06
CA SER A 17 19.70 -2.09 -3.65
C SER A 17 18.58 -2.32 -2.64
N VAL A 18 18.24 -1.32 -1.83
CA VAL A 18 17.01 -1.37 -1.01
C VAL A 18 15.87 -1.03 -1.94
N THR A 19 15.29 -2.05 -2.56
CA THR A 19 14.18 -1.93 -3.50
C THR A 19 13.17 -0.90 -2.96
N PRO A 20 12.87 0.17 -3.72
CA PRO A 20 12.04 1.31 -3.27
C PRO A 20 10.56 0.96 -3.00
N ASN A 21 10.27 -0.33 -2.89
CA ASN A 21 8.97 -0.94 -2.98
C ASN A 21 8.33 -1.05 -1.59
N ALA A 22 9.09 -1.41 -0.54
CA ALA A 22 8.56 -1.47 0.83
C ALA A 22 8.25 -0.06 1.39
N GLY A 23 9.07 0.93 1.06
CA GLY A 23 8.89 2.32 1.49
C GLY A 23 7.61 2.98 0.94
N MET A 24 7.12 2.51 -0.20
CA MET A 24 5.87 2.99 -0.79
C MET A 24 4.65 2.38 -0.09
N ALA A 25 4.71 1.11 0.32
CA ALA A 25 3.67 0.49 1.13
C ALA A 25 3.52 1.18 2.50
N THR A 26 4.62 1.62 3.11
CA THR A 26 4.58 2.37 4.38
C THR A 26 3.99 3.77 4.28
N PHE A 27 3.88 4.35 3.08
CA PHE A 27 3.22 5.64 2.90
C PHE A 27 1.69 5.52 3.02
N MET A 28 1.15 4.44 2.51
CA MET A 28 -0.30 4.18 2.47
C MET A 28 -0.82 3.50 3.75
N ALA A 29 -0.02 2.63 4.38
CA ALA A 29 -0.45 1.80 5.51
C ALA A 29 -1.04 2.59 6.70
N PRO A 30 -0.41 3.67 7.21
CA PRO A 30 -0.82 4.28 8.46
C PRO A 30 -2.17 4.97 8.36
N ALA A 31 -2.38 5.80 7.34
CA ALA A 31 -3.61 6.58 7.18
C ALA A 31 -4.83 5.67 6.96
N SER A 32 -4.69 4.63 6.13
CA SER A 32 -5.78 3.67 5.89
C SER A 32 -6.09 2.84 7.13
N PHE A 33 -5.07 2.38 7.85
CA PHE A 33 -5.27 1.63 9.09
C PHE A 33 -5.91 2.50 10.19
N PHE A 34 -5.43 3.73 10.39
CA PHE A 34 -6.02 4.65 11.35
C PHE A 34 -7.47 4.99 11.01
N THR A 35 -7.80 5.10 9.72
CA THR A 35 -9.18 5.27 9.28
C THR A 35 -10.04 4.07 9.71
N VAL A 36 -9.58 2.85 9.43
CA VAL A 36 -10.30 1.62 9.85
C VAL A 36 -10.51 1.59 11.35
N VAL A 37 -9.46 1.81 12.14
CA VAL A 37 -9.53 1.78 13.61
C VAL A 37 -10.50 2.85 14.10
N HIS A 38 -10.36 4.10 13.63
CA HIS A 38 -11.17 5.22 14.08
C HIS A 38 -12.66 5.01 13.77
N LEU A 39 -12.99 4.56 12.56
CA LEU A 39 -14.37 4.30 12.15
C LEU A 39 -14.94 3.06 12.85
N SER A 40 -14.13 2.05 13.16
CA SER A 40 -14.57 0.83 13.87
C SER A 40 -14.91 1.07 15.34
N ILE A 41 -14.34 2.11 15.96
CA ILE A 41 -14.66 2.50 17.35
C ILE A 41 -16.10 3.04 17.46
N GLY A 42 -16.77 3.31 16.34
CA GLY A 42 -18.22 3.41 16.29
C GLY A 42 -18.79 4.71 16.85
N LYS A 43 -18.11 5.85 16.66
CA LYS A 43 -18.74 7.16 16.95
C LYS A 43 -19.91 7.38 15.98
N PRO A 44 -21.16 7.42 16.46
CA PRO A 44 -22.31 7.67 15.60
C PRO A 44 -22.27 9.13 15.10
N GLY A 45 -22.36 9.32 13.78
CA GLY A 45 -22.52 10.65 13.17
C GLY A 45 -21.31 11.20 12.40
N GLY A 46 -20.19 10.48 12.37
CA GLY A 46 -18.99 10.89 11.64
C GLY A 46 -18.27 12.06 12.32
N ASP A 47 -17.13 11.77 12.93
CA ASP A 47 -16.26 12.79 13.52
C ASP A 47 -15.46 13.49 12.39
N LEU A 48 -15.27 14.80 12.46
CA LEU A 48 -14.41 15.55 11.53
C LEU A 48 -13.01 14.94 11.45
N VAL A 49 -12.56 14.36 12.56
CA VAL A 49 -11.31 13.58 12.63
C VAL A 49 -11.36 12.38 11.69
N GLY A 50 -12.43 11.59 11.70
CA GLY A 50 -12.60 10.44 10.80
C GLY A 50 -12.62 10.84 9.34
N LEU A 51 -13.26 11.97 9.01
CA LEU A 51 -13.25 12.53 7.65
C LEU A 51 -11.84 12.97 7.22
N ALA A 52 -11.11 13.66 8.10
CA ALA A 52 -9.76 14.12 7.82
C ALA A 52 -8.78 12.96 7.58
N ILE A 53 -8.84 11.92 8.42
CA ILE A 53 -8.01 10.72 8.29
C ILE A 53 -8.40 9.93 7.02
N PHE A 54 -9.69 9.84 6.68
CA PHE A 54 -10.15 9.21 5.44
C PHE A 54 -9.67 9.97 4.19
N ALA A 55 -9.70 11.29 4.21
CA ALA A 55 -9.17 12.12 3.13
C ALA A 55 -7.66 11.92 2.96
N ASP A 56 -6.90 11.93 4.05
CA ASP A 56 -5.45 11.65 4.05
C ASP A 56 -5.13 10.24 3.51
N SER A 57 -5.91 9.23 3.93
CA SER A 57 -5.82 7.87 3.39
C SER A 57 -6.05 7.84 1.88
N THR A 58 -7.04 8.59 1.39
CA THR A 58 -7.37 8.63 -0.04
C THR A 58 -6.27 9.31 -0.85
N ILE A 59 -5.72 10.42 -0.36
CA ILE A 59 -4.58 11.12 -0.99
C ILE A 59 -3.36 10.20 -1.02
N SER A 60 -3.05 9.57 0.11
CA SER A 60 -1.92 8.64 0.23
C SER A 60 -2.04 7.44 -0.71
N PHE A 61 -3.26 6.91 -0.87
CA PHE A 61 -3.55 5.86 -1.85
C PHE A 61 -3.31 6.32 -3.28
N TRP A 62 -3.83 7.48 -3.68
CA TRP A 62 -3.62 8.04 -5.02
C TRP A 62 -2.15 8.30 -5.33
N MET A 63 -1.41 8.91 -4.39
CA MET A 63 0.03 9.12 -4.54
C MET A 63 0.77 7.79 -4.72
N THR A 64 0.38 6.76 -3.96
CA THR A 64 0.95 5.42 -4.08
C THR A 64 0.66 4.80 -5.45
N LEU A 65 -0.58 4.90 -5.95
CA LEU A 65 -0.95 4.42 -7.29
C LEU A 65 -0.15 5.12 -8.39
N VAL A 66 -0.01 6.46 -8.32
CA VAL A 66 0.80 7.23 -9.28
C VAL A 66 2.25 6.77 -9.27
N LEU A 67 2.84 6.58 -8.08
CA LEU A 67 4.20 6.11 -7.95
C LEU A 67 4.36 4.67 -8.49
N LEU A 68 3.41 3.79 -8.22
CA LEU A 68 3.39 2.42 -8.75
C LEU A 68 3.32 2.43 -10.28
N TRP A 69 2.48 3.29 -10.84
CA TRP A 69 2.34 3.47 -12.29
C TRP A 69 3.62 3.99 -12.94
N LEU A 70 4.21 5.05 -12.41
CA LEU A 70 5.45 5.63 -12.90
C LEU A 70 6.61 4.63 -12.88
N ARG A 71 6.58 3.70 -11.92
CA ARG A 71 7.62 2.68 -11.74
C ARG A 71 7.25 1.32 -12.33
N ARG A 72 6.13 1.18 -13.04
CA ARG A 72 5.58 -0.11 -13.51
C ARG A 72 6.58 -1.03 -14.20
N SER A 73 7.56 -0.49 -14.91
CA SER A 73 8.62 -1.27 -15.56
C SER A 73 9.45 -2.10 -14.57
N LEU A 74 9.68 -1.59 -13.37
CA LEU A 74 10.44 -2.29 -12.31
C LEU A 74 9.67 -3.46 -11.70
N TRP A 75 8.34 -3.40 -11.71
CA TRP A 75 7.45 -4.44 -11.15
C TRP A 75 7.11 -5.49 -12.20
N ALA A 76 7.09 -5.11 -13.47
CA ALA A 76 6.84 -6.02 -14.58
C ALA A 76 8.03 -6.95 -14.88
N THR A 77 9.26 -6.54 -14.57
CA THR A 77 10.48 -7.31 -14.90
C THR A 77 10.69 -8.53 -14.02
N SER A 78 10.34 -8.46 -12.73
CA SER A 78 10.55 -9.58 -11.80
C SER A 78 9.75 -9.41 -10.51
N PHE A 79 9.22 -10.52 -9.98
CA PHE A 79 8.61 -10.53 -8.65
C PHE A 79 9.66 -10.27 -7.56
N HIS A 80 9.34 -9.39 -6.60
CA HIS A 80 10.17 -9.14 -5.43
C HIS A 80 9.39 -9.41 -4.13
N PRO A 81 9.96 -10.11 -3.13
CA PRO A 81 9.28 -10.43 -1.87
C PRO A 81 8.67 -9.24 -1.13
N SER A 82 9.27 -8.06 -1.26
CA SER A 82 8.74 -6.83 -0.66
C SER A 82 7.34 -6.46 -1.16
N PHE A 83 6.87 -7.00 -2.29
CA PHE A 83 5.52 -6.75 -2.81
C PHE A 83 4.43 -7.23 -1.84
N VAL A 84 4.74 -8.20 -0.98
CA VAL A 84 3.86 -8.66 0.09
C VAL A 84 3.47 -7.52 1.04
N SER A 85 4.34 -6.52 1.23
CA SER A 85 4.04 -5.37 2.10
C SER A 85 2.86 -4.52 1.62
N PHE A 86 2.49 -4.57 0.34
CA PHE A 86 1.33 -3.84 -0.21
C PHE A 86 -0.02 -4.49 0.14
N THR A 87 -0.01 -5.76 0.58
CA THR A 87 -1.26 -6.47 0.89
C THR A 87 -2.04 -5.82 2.02
N PHE A 88 -1.34 -5.39 3.08
CA PHE A 88 -1.95 -4.74 4.24
C PHE A 88 -2.54 -3.36 3.92
N PRO A 89 -1.82 -2.42 3.28
CA PRO A 89 -2.39 -1.14 2.86
C PRO A 89 -3.61 -1.33 1.95
N LEU A 90 -3.51 -2.21 0.94
CA LEU A 90 -4.61 -2.46 -0.02
C LEU A 90 -5.88 -2.94 0.69
N ALA A 91 -5.74 -3.94 1.57
CA ALA A 91 -6.85 -4.43 2.38
C ALA A 91 -7.43 -3.31 3.27
N SER A 92 -6.56 -2.58 3.98
CA SER A 92 -6.98 -1.50 4.87
C SER A 92 -7.72 -0.38 4.15
N THR A 93 -7.33 -0.05 2.92
CA THR A 93 -7.99 1.01 2.13
C THR A 93 -9.35 0.57 1.61
N ALA A 94 -9.47 -0.68 1.15
CA ALA A 94 -10.76 -1.25 0.77
C ALA A 94 -11.73 -1.25 1.96
N THR A 95 -11.27 -1.69 3.13
CA THR A 95 -12.06 -1.68 4.36
C THR A 95 -12.40 -0.26 4.81
N ALA A 96 -11.45 0.68 4.75
CA ALA A 96 -11.67 2.08 5.09
C ALA A 96 -12.76 2.73 4.21
N ALA A 97 -12.77 2.47 2.91
CA ALA A 97 -13.78 2.99 1.99
C ALA A 97 -15.19 2.46 2.31
N LEU A 98 -15.31 1.18 2.66
CA LEU A 98 -16.58 0.58 3.06
C LEU A 98 -17.06 1.11 4.42
N LEU A 99 -16.16 1.23 5.40
CA LEU A 99 -16.50 1.82 6.71
C LEU A 99 -16.87 3.30 6.60
N ALA A 100 -16.19 4.06 5.74
CA ALA A 100 -16.51 5.45 5.48
C ALA A 100 -17.94 5.61 4.95
N GLN A 101 -18.39 4.70 4.08
CA GLN A 101 -19.76 4.71 3.56
C GLN A 101 -20.82 4.51 4.65
N VAL A 102 -20.53 3.71 5.69
CA VAL A 102 -21.45 3.43 6.80
C VAL A 102 -21.38 4.49 7.90
N HIS A 103 -20.18 4.97 8.23
CA HIS A 103 -19.92 5.78 9.42
C HIS A 103 -19.72 7.27 9.17
N LEU A 104 -19.55 7.72 7.91
CA LEU A 104 -19.39 9.12 7.55
C LEU A 104 -20.57 9.59 6.66
N PRO A 105 -21.60 10.25 7.24
CA PRO A 105 -22.77 10.71 6.48
C PRO A 105 -22.42 11.68 5.35
N SER A 106 -21.39 12.51 5.54
CA SER A 106 -20.96 13.54 4.59
C SER A 106 -20.43 12.99 3.26
N VAL A 107 -19.96 11.74 3.24
CA VAL A 107 -19.44 11.06 2.05
C VAL A 107 -20.25 9.81 1.69
N SER A 108 -21.32 9.54 2.43
CA SER A 108 -22.21 8.40 2.19
C SER A 108 -22.94 8.62 0.87
N SER A 109 -22.52 7.88 -0.16
CA SER A 109 -23.06 7.94 -1.51
C SER A 109 -23.04 6.54 -2.12
N PRO A 110 -24.03 6.18 -2.96
CA PRO A 110 -24.00 4.93 -3.73
C PRO A 110 -22.71 4.77 -4.55
N MET A 111 -22.12 5.88 -5.01
CA MET A 111 -20.85 5.86 -5.75
C MET A 111 -19.67 5.44 -4.87
N LEU A 112 -19.65 5.87 -3.61
CA LEU A 112 -18.61 5.46 -2.66
C LEU A 112 -18.76 3.98 -2.29
N GLU A 113 -19.99 3.48 -2.19
CA GLU A 113 -20.25 2.05 -1.97
C GLU A 113 -19.73 1.20 -3.13
N ILE A 114 -20.03 1.60 -4.37
CA ILE A 114 -19.53 0.93 -5.57
C ILE A 114 -18.00 0.97 -5.59
N TYR A 115 -17.41 2.14 -5.32
CA TYR A 115 -15.96 2.30 -5.24
C TYR A 115 -15.34 1.37 -4.20
N GLY A 116 -15.88 1.32 -2.98
CA GLY A 116 -15.40 0.45 -1.92
C GLY A 116 -15.48 -1.04 -2.29
N LYS A 117 -16.58 -1.47 -2.92
CA LYS A 117 -16.74 -2.85 -3.41
C LYS A 117 -15.74 -3.19 -4.52
N VAL A 118 -15.59 -2.32 -5.52
CA VAL A 118 -14.63 -2.52 -6.61
C VAL A 118 -13.21 -2.60 -6.04
N LEU A 119 -12.86 -1.69 -5.13
CA LEU A 119 -11.55 -1.67 -4.48
C LEU A 119 -11.32 -2.94 -3.67
N LEU A 120 -12.33 -3.46 -2.97
CA LEU A 120 -12.26 -4.73 -2.24
C LEU A 120 -11.99 -5.91 -3.18
N TYR A 121 -12.74 -6.05 -4.27
CA TYR A 121 -12.55 -7.14 -5.23
C TYR A 121 -11.18 -7.08 -5.88
N VAL A 122 -10.78 -5.91 -6.38
CA VAL A 122 -9.47 -5.71 -7.01
C VAL A 122 -8.34 -5.99 -6.01
N SER A 123 -8.44 -5.45 -4.80
CA SER A 123 -7.42 -5.68 -3.76
C SER A 123 -7.32 -7.15 -3.40
N THR A 124 -8.45 -7.86 -3.27
CA THR A 124 -8.46 -9.30 -2.97
C THR A 124 -7.75 -10.10 -4.07
N MET A 125 -8.05 -9.81 -5.34
CA MET A 125 -7.40 -10.49 -6.48
C MET A 125 -5.89 -10.21 -6.52
N VAL A 126 -5.47 -8.97 -6.28
CA VAL A 126 -4.05 -8.59 -6.22
C VAL A 126 -3.35 -9.27 -5.05
N ILE A 127 -3.96 -9.28 -3.86
CA ILE A 127 -3.41 -9.94 -2.67
C ILE A 127 -3.22 -11.43 -2.93
N LEU A 128 -4.22 -12.12 -3.47
CA LEU A 128 -4.12 -13.53 -3.83
C LEU A 128 -3.00 -13.78 -4.85
N ALA A 129 -2.90 -12.97 -5.89
CA ALA A 129 -1.85 -13.08 -6.89
C ALA A 129 -0.44 -12.89 -6.28
N VAL A 130 -0.27 -11.91 -5.39
CA VAL A 130 1.00 -11.66 -4.68
C VAL A 130 1.34 -12.82 -3.74
N GLN A 131 0.36 -13.35 -3.00
CA GLN A 131 0.56 -14.49 -2.10
C GLN A 131 0.98 -15.75 -2.88
N LEU A 132 0.29 -16.08 -3.98
CA LEU A 132 0.64 -17.22 -4.84
C LEU A 132 2.06 -17.09 -5.41
N ARG A 133 2.43 -15.89 -5.89
CA ARG A 133 3.79 -15.61 -6.38
C ARG A 133 4.83 -15.73 -5.29
N PHE A 134 4.51 -15.29 -4.07
CA PHE A 134 5.41 -15.42 -2.93
C PHE A 134 5.63 -16.89 -2.54
N VAL A 135 4.57 -17.71 -2.50
CA VAL A 135 4.69 -19.15 -2.24
C VAL A 135 5.55 -19.83 -3.32
N TYR A 136 5.31 -19.51 -4.59
CA TYR A 136 6.12 -20.02 -5.71
C TYR A 136 7.61 -19.65 -5.55
N PHE A 137 7.89 -18.39 -5.22
CA PHE A 137 9.24 -17.90 -4.96
C PHE A 137 9.94 -18.68 -3.81
N LEU A 138 9.22 -18.99 -2.73
CA LEU A 138 9.77 -19.81 -1.63
C LEU A 138 10.11 -21.24 -2.07
N VAL A 139 9.29 -21.84 -2.94
CA VAL A 139 9.55 -23.18 -3.50
C VAL A 139 10.80 -23.16 -4.36
N GLU A 140 10.96 -22.17 -5.24
CA GLU A 140 12.17 -22.02 -6.06
C GLU A 140 13.44 -21.84 -5.21
N LEU A 141 13.37 -21.02 -4.16
CA LEU A 141 14.50 -20.84 -3.24
C LEU A 141 14.90 -22.15 -2.57
N ARG A 142 13.92 -22.95 -2.12
CA ARG A 142 14.17 -24.24 -1.49
C ARG A 142 14.82 -25.24 -2.46
N GLN A 143 14.44 -25.21 -3.73
CA GLN A 143 15.04 -26.07 -4.77
C GLN A 143 16.50 -25.70 -5.04
N LYS A 144 16.85 -24.41 -5.03
CA LYS A 144 18.23 -23.94 -5.25
C LYS A 144 19.19 -24.21 -4.09
N GLN A 145 18.68 -24.51 -2.91
CA GLN A 145 19.47 -24.83 -1.72
C GLN A 145 19.82 -26.33 -1.61
N LYS A 146 19.21 -27.17 -2.43
CA LYS A 146 19.49 -28.62 -2.51
C LYS A 146 20.44 -28.90 -3.66
#